data_AF-A0A9N9PAH6-F1
#
_entry.id   AF-A0A9N9PAH6-F1
#
_cell.length_a   1.000
_cell.length_b   1.000
_cell.length_c   1.000
_cell.angle_alpha   90.00
_cell.angle_beta   90.00
_cell.angle_gamma   90.00
#
_symmetry.space_group_name_H-M   'P 1'
#
loop_
_entity.id
_entity.type
_entity.pdbx_description
1 polymer ?
#
loop_
_entity_poly.entity_id
_entity_poly.type
_entity_poly.pdbx_seq_one_letter_code
_entity_poly.pdbx_strand_id
1 'polypeptide(L)'
;NEESEENEEFQEDFNNIKFPPELEASISQILQTNDPLDSNDFNPIEYLNQMLPNATVDVTAKKLQAKMRQLSEDIKELSRLQTDGGQRGPEEVAEAKRAIEELFDRIRKIEEKASQSETMVQEITKDIKSLDYAKKHLTISITALKRLQML
;
A
#
# COMPACT_ATOMS: atom_id res chain seq x y z
N ASN A 1 -41.93 42.54 -21.16
CA ASN A 1 -43.11 41.84 -20.61
C ASN A 1 -43.42 40.52 -21.29
N GLU A 2 -42.51 39.94 -22.07
CA GLU A 2 -42.70 38.58 -22.63
C GLU A 2 -41.62 37.58 -22.16
N GLU A 3 -40.51 38.04 -21.55
CA GLU A 3 -39.46 37.15 -21.00
C GLU A 3 -39.73 36.64 -19.57
N SER A 4 -40.82 37.09 -18.94
CA SER A 4 -41.17 36.72 -17.56
C SER A 4 -42.11 35.51 -17.47
N GLU A 5 -42.80 35.14 -18.57
CA GLU A 5 -43.78 34.04 -18.56
C GLU A 5 -43.14 32.69 -18.96
N GLU A 6 -42.06 32.67 -19.76
CA GLU A 6 -41.37 31.42 -20.14
C GLU A 6 -40.52 30.80 -19.01
N ASN A 7 -40.17 31.55 -17.96
CA ASN A 7 -39.36 31.03 -16.86
C ASN A 7 -40.18 30.32 -15.76
N GLU A 8 -41.49 30.52 -15.71
CA GLU A 8 -42.37 29.83 -14.74
C GLU A 8 -42.82 28.45 -15.24
N GLU A 9 -42.91 28.24 -16.57
CA GLU A 9 -43.40 26.98 -17.15
C GLU A 9 -42.40 25.81 -17.04
N PHE A 10 -41.10 26.10 -16.88
CA PHE A 10 -40.04 25.06 -16.74
C PHE A 10 -39.76 24.59 -15.31
N GLN A 11 -40.36 25.22 -14.28
CA GLN A 11 -40.09 24.85 -12.87
C GLN A 11 -41.11 23.88 -12.27
N GLU A 12 -42.30 23.70 -12.85
CA GLU A 12 -43.31 22.79 -12.28
C GLU A 12 -43.02 21.29 -12.53
N ASP A 13 -42.22 20.96 -13.55
CA ASP A 13 -42.02 19.56 -13.97
C ASP A 13 -41.05 18.76 -13.07
N PHE A 14 -40.11 19.41 -12.39
CA PHE A 14 -39.11 18.70 -11.57
C PHE A 14 -39.62 18.30 -10.18
N ASN A 15 -40.55 19.05 -9.59
CA ASN A 15 -41.10 18.76 -8.27
C ASN A 15 -42.20 17.68 -8.29
N ASN A 16 -42.65 17.24 -9.46
CA ASN A 16 -43.75 16.28 -9.60
C ASN A 16 -43.32 14.92 -10.17
N ILE A 17 -42.00 14.66 -10.27
CA ILE A 17 -41.46 13.36 -10.67
C ILE A 17 -41.63 12.37 -9.50
N LYS A 18 -42.77 11.66 -9.48
CA LYS A 18 -42.99 10.55 -8.54
C LYS A 18 -42.40 9.28 -9.13
N PHE A 19 -41.38 8.74 -8.47
CA PHE A 19 -40.79 7.47 -8.90
C PHE A 19 -41.66 6.30 -8.43
N PRO A 20 -41.57 5.13 -9.08
CA PRO A 20 -42.21 3.92 -8.59
C PRO A 20 -41.75 3.62 -7.15
N PRO A 21 -42.64 3.18 -6.24
CA PRO A 21 -42.33 3.02 -4.83
C PRO A 21 -41.16 2.04 -4.57
N GLU A 22 -40.98 1.08 -5.47
CA GLU A 22 -39.87 0.11 -5.44
C GLU A 22 -38.50 0.76 -5.77
N LEU A 23 -38.50 1.75 -6.66
CA LEU A 23 -37.30 2.50 -7.04
C LEU A 23 -36.92 3.50 -5.93
N GLU A 24 -37.90 4.18 -5.33
CA GLU A 24 -37.67 5.10 -4.20
C GLU A 24 -37.13 4.38 -2.96
N ALA A 25 -37.68 3.21 -2.64
CA ALA A 25 -37.21 2.40 -1.53
C ALA A 25 -35.76 1.92 -1.75
N SER A 26 -35.44 1.52 -2.98
CA SER A 26 -34.09 1.08 -3.35
C SER A 26 -33.08 2.23 -3.31
N ILE A 27 -33.46 3.41 -3.84
CA ILE A 27 -32.61 4.61 -3.80
C ILE A 27 -32.36 5.05 -2.35
N SER A 28 -33.39 5.08 -1.51
CA SER A 28 -33.26 5.45 -0.09
C SER A 28 -32.37 4.47 0.69
N GLN A 29 -32.48 3.16 0.39
CA GLN A 29 -31.65 2.13 1.03
C GLN A 29 -30.18 2.20 0.61
N ILE A 30 -29.91 2.56 -0.65
CA ILE A 30 -28.55 2.70 -1.19
C ILE A 30 -27.87 3.96 -0.66
N LEU A 31 -28.60 5.09 -0.65
CA LEU A 31 -28.05 6.39 -0.27
C LEU A 31 -27.91 6.56 1.25
N GLN A 32 -28.58 5.73 2.07
CA GLN A 32 -28.59 5.85 3.54
C GLN A 32 -28.93 7.28 4.00
N THR A 33 -29.71 8.00 3.21
CA THR A 33 -29.95 9.43 3.39
C THR A 33 -31.03 9.64 4.43
N ASN A 34 -30.59 9.90 5.67
CA ASN A 34 -31.41 10.60 6.67
C ASN A 34 -31.24 12.11 6.54
N ASP A 35 -30.90 12.61 5.34
CA ASP A 35 -30.80 14.05 5.10
C ASP A 35 -32.20 14.58 4.82
N PRO A 36 -32.75 15.49 5.66
CA PRO A 36 -34.02 16.14 5.40
C PRO A 36 -34.08 16.87 4.04
N LEU A 37 -32.92 17.21 3.45
CA LEU A 37 -32.83 17.81 2.10
C LEU A 37 -33.26 16.86 0.97
N ASP A 38 -33.22 15.55 1.19
CA ASP A 38 -33.53 14.53 0.18
C ASP A 38 -35.00 14.05 0.24
N SER A 39 -35.83 14.67 1.10
CA SER A 39 -37.24 14.32 1.23
C SER A 39 -38.06 14.85 0.05
N ASN A 40 -38.94 14.01 -0.51
CA ASN A 40 -39.91 14.42 -1.53
C ASN A 40 -40.87 15.52 -1.04
N ASP A 41 -41.09 15.63 0.28
CA ASP A 41 -41.93 16.69 0.90
C ASP A 41 -41.05 17.82 1.49
N PHE A 42 -39.81 18.00 1.01
CA PHE A 42 -38.91 19.00 1.54
C PHE A 42 -39.46 20.43 1.36
N ASN A 43 -39.79 21.08 2.49
CA ASN A 43 -40.16 22.49 2.50
C ASN A 43 -38.93 23.34 2.84
N PRO A 44 -38.30 24.01 1.85
CA PRO A 44 -37.09 24.81 2.09
C PRO A 44 -37.31 25.96 3.07
N ILE A 45 -38.53 26.52 3.11
CA ILE A 45 -38.87 27.64 4.01
C ILE A 45 -38.97 27.15 5.45
N GLU A 46 -39.64 26.01 5.68
CA GLU A 46 -39.77 25.43 7.01
C GLU A 46 -38.43 24.89 7.53
N TYR A 47 -37.64 24.26 6.65
CA TYR A 47 -36.29 23.81 6.97
C TYR A 47 -35.35 24.96 7.31
N LEU A 48 -35.38 26.07 6.55
CA LEU A 48 -34.62 27.28 6.85
C LEU A 48 -35.06 27.89 8.18
N ASN A 49 -36.36 27.99 8.43
CA ASN A 49 -36.90 28.52 9.70
C ASN A 49 -36.56 27.61 10.89
N GLN A 50 -36.47 26.30 10.70
CA GLN A 50 -36.04 25.35 11.74
C GLN A 50 -34.53 25.39 11.99
N MET A 51 -33.72 25.54 10.94
CA MET A 51 -32.26 25.73 11.02
C MET A 51 -31.87 27.10 11.58
N LEU A 52 -32.72 28.11 11.37
CA LEU A 52 -32.49 29.50 11.78
C LEU A 52 -33.69 30.06 12.57
N PRO A 53 -34.04 29.50 13.75
CA PRO A 53 -35.27 29.87 14.44
C PRO A 53 -35.34 31.34 14.85
N ASN A 54 -34.19 31.97 15.12
CA ASN A 54 -34.06 33.36 15.60
C ASN A 54 -32.70 34.00 15.27
N ALA A 55 -31.99 33.52 14.25
CA ALA A 55 -30.64 33.99 13.96
C ALA A 55 -30.66 35.15 12.96
N THR A 56 -30.16 36.32 13.35
CA THR A 56 -29.74 37.32 12.37
C THR A 56 -28.67 36.72 11.47
N VAL A 57 -28.73 37.00 10.18
CA VAL A 57 -27.79 36.50 9.16
C VAL A 57 -26.32 36.64 9.61
N ASP A 58 -26.03 37.70 10.37
CA ASP A 58 -24.71 37.98 10.96
C ASP A 58 -24.19 36.92 11.95
N VAL A 59 -25.04 36.34 12.79
CA VAL A 59 -24.62 35.33 13.78
C VAL A 59 -24.24 34.03 13.08
N THR A 60 -25.01 33.64 12.07
CA THR A 60 -24.74 32.45 11.26
C THR A 60 -23.51 32.66 10.38
N ALA A 61 -23.34 33.84 9.79
CA ALA A 61 -22.14 34.21 9.04
C ALA A 61 -20.87 34.15 9.91
N LYS A 62 -20.93 34.62 11.16
CA LYS A 62 -19.81 34.52 12.11
C LYS A 62 -19.49 33.06 12.48
N LYS A 63 -20.49 32.22 12.70
CA LYS A 63 -20.29 30.78 12.96
C LYS A 63 -19.67 30.07 11.76
N LEU A 64 -20.13 30.39 10.55
CA LEU A 64 -19.56 29.84 9.31
C LEU A 64 -18.11 30.29 9.14
N GLN A 65 -17.82 31.56 9.36
CA GLN A 65 -16.46 32.09 9.27
C GLN A 65 -15.52 31.45 10.31
N ALA A 66 -16.01 31.18 11.52
CA ALA A 66 -15.26 30.46 12.54
C ALA A 66 -14.97 29.01 12.11
N LYS A 67 -15.97 28.30 11.55
CA LYS A 67 -15.78 26.95 10.99
C LYS A 67 -14.81 26.94 9.81
N MET A 68 -14.90 27.91 8.89
CA MET A 68 -13.97 28.03 7.77
C MET A 68 -12.54 28.26 8.25
N ARG A 69 -12.33 29.07 9.30
CA ARG A 69 -11.02 29.27 9.90
C ARG A 69 -10.49 28.00 10.55
N GLN A 70 -11.31 27.30 11.32
CA GLN A 70 -10.94 26.02 11.93
C GLN A 70 -10.55 25.00 10.86
N LEU A 71 -11.40 24.81 9.84
CA LEU A 71 -11.13 23.89 8.74
C LEU A 71 -9.85 24.27 7.98
N SER A 72 -9.58 25.56 7.81
CA SER A 72 -8.34 26.03 7.16
C SER A 72 -7.09 25.69 7.98
N GLU A 73 -7.17 25.73 9.31
CA GLU A 73 -6.07 25.30 10.18
C GLU A 73 -5.90 23.77 10.17
N ASP A 74 -7.01 23.02 10.21
CA ASP A 74 -6.99 21.55 10.12
C ASP A 74 -6.37 21.09 8.79
N ILE A 75 -6.69 21.75 7.67
CA ILE A 75 -6.10 21.46 6.35
C ILE A 75 -4.60 21.75 6.34
N LYS A 76 -4.15 22.85 6.96
CA LYS A 76 -2.71 23.17 7.06
C LYS A 76 -1.97 22.14 7.89
N GLU A 77 -2.56 21.69 9.00
CA GLU A 77 -1.96 20.65 9.85
C GLU A 77 -1.87 19.32 9.10
N LEU A 78 -2.94 18.88 8.45
CA LEU A 78 -2.95 17.67 7.64
C LEU A 78 -1.96 17.73 6.47
N SER A 79 -1.88 18.86 5.78
CA SER A 79 -0.92 19.06 4.68
C SER A 79 0.53 18.97 5.18
N ARG A 80 0.83 19.49 6.37
CA ARG A 80 2.15 19.35 7.00
C ARG A 80 2.46 17.90 7.37
N LEU A 81 1.51 17.20 8.01
CA LEU A 81 1.65 15.78 8.35
C LEU A 81 1.84 14.91 7.11
N GLN A 82 1.11 15.20 6.03
CA GLN A 82 1.25 14.50 4.75
C GLN A 82 2.60 14.80 4.07
N THR A 83 3.12 16.02 4.21
CA THR A 83 4.45 16.38 3.69
C THR A 83 5.56 15.67 4.45
N ASP A 84 5.44 15.54 5.78
CA ASP A 84 6.39 14.79 6.63
C ASP A 84 6.32 13.27 6.35
N GLY A 85 5.11 12.73 6.16
CA GLY A 85 4.90 11.34 5.75
C GLY A 85 5.37 11.03 4.32
N GLY A 86 5.29 12.01 3.41
CA GLY A 86 5.68 11.87 2.01
C GLY A 86 7.18 11.73 1.77
N GLN A 87 8.03 12.20 2.69
CA GLN A 87 9.49 12.07 2.59
C GLN A 87 9.99 10.70 3.06
N ARG A 88 9.25 10.01 3.94
CA ARG A 88 9.66 8.71 4.48
C ARG A 88 9.60 7.59 3.45
N GLY A 89 8.59 7.59 2.58
CA GLY A 89 8.43 6.55 1.55
C GLY A 89 9.65 6.40 0.63
N PRO A 90 10.14 7.47 -0.02
CA PRO A 90 11.35 7.42 -0.84
C PRO A 90 12.61 6.99 -0.07
N GLU A 91 12.74 7.43 1.18
CA GLU A 91 13.91 7.10 2.02
C GLU A 91 13.91 5.62 2.43
N GLU A 92 12.76 5.09 2.86
CA GLU A 92 12.59 3.67 3.18
C GLU A 92 12.84 2.77 1.95
N VAL A 93 12.36 3.19 0.77
CA VAL A 93 12.62 2.47 -0.48
C VAL A 93 14.10 2.51 -0.87
N ALA A 94 14.77 3.65 -0.67
CA ALA A 94 16.20 3.78 -0.93
C ALA A 94 17.03 2.90 0.02
N GLU A 95 16.66 2.84 1.31
CA GLU A 95 17.29 1.97 2.30
C GLU A 95 17.08 0.49 1.95
N ALA A 96 15.85 0.09 1.61
CA ALA A 96 15.54 -1.27 1.18
C ALA A 96 16.35 -1.67 -0.06
N LYS A 97 16.49 -0.77 -1.04
CA LYS A 97 17.31 -1.01 -2.22
C LYS A 97 18.78 -1.22 -1.87
N ARG A 98 19.33 -0.40 -0.96
CA ARG A 98 20.72 -0.56 -0.49
C ARG A 98 20.93 -1.90 0.21
N ALA A 99 19.98 -2.32 1.04
CA ALA A 99 20.03 -3.62 1.73
C ALA A 99 20.00 -4.80 0.73
N ILE A 100 19.20 -4.68 -0.34
CA ILE A 100 19.15 -5.68 -1.41
C ILE A 100 20.48 -5.76 -2.16
N GLU A 101 21.09 -4.62 -2.51
CA GLU A 101 22.40 -4.58 -3.17
C GLU A 101 23.49 -5.24 -2.30
N GLU A 102 23.51 -4.93 -1.00
CA GLU A 102 24.45 -5.56 -0.06
C GLU A 102 24.22 -7.08 0.04
N LEU A 103 22.96 -7.52 0.03
CA LEU A 103 22.63 -8.94 0.07
C LEU A 103 23.15 -9.67 -1.18
N PHE A 104 22.99 -9.09 -2.36
CA PHE A 104 23.54 -9.66 -3.60
C PHE A 104 25.06 -9.79 -3.56
N ASP A 105 25.76 -8.78 -3.03
CA ASP A 105 27.21 -8.85 -2.87
C ASP A 105 27.64 -9.93 -1.87
N ARG A 106 26.88 -10.11 -0.78
CA ARG A 106 27.11 -11.21 0.16
C ARG A 106 26.90 -12.56 -0.48
N ILE A 107 25.84 -12.74 -1.28
CA ILE A 107 25.55 -13.98 -2.00
C ILE A 107 26.69 -14.31 -2.97
N ARG A 108 27.13 -13.35 -3.79
CA ARG A 108 28.26 -13.58 -4.72
C ARG A 108 29.54 -13.98 -3.99
N LYS A 109 29.84 -13.36 -2.85
CA LYS A 109 31.00 -13.73 -2.02
C LYS A 109 30.89 -15.15 -1.46
N ILE A 110 29.67 -15.59 -1.13
CA ILE A 110 29.42 -16.97 -0.67
C ILE A 110 29.61 -17.95 -1.83
N GLU A 111 29.08 -17.64 -3.02
CA GLU A 111 29.26 -18.45 -4.23
C GLU A 111 30.73 -18.60 -4.60
N GLU A 112 31.50 -17.50 -4.59
CA GLU A 112 32.93 -17.52 -4.88
C GLU A 112 33.70 -18.39 -3.87
N LYS A 113 33.43 -18.22 -2.57
CA LYS A 113 34.04 -19.07 -1.53
C LYS A 113 33.65 -20.53 -1.66
N ALA A 114 32.41 -20.82 -2.02
CA ALA A 114 31.93 -22.18 -2.23
C ALA A 114 32.66 -22.83 -3.42
N SER A 115 32.84 -22.11 -4.52
CA SER A 115 33.58 -22.59 -5.69
C SER A 115 35.06 -22.83 -5.40
N GLN A 116 35.70 -21.92 -4.65
CA GLN A 116 37.09 -22.12 -4.19
C GLN A 116 37.20 -23.33 -3.25
N SER A 117 36.25 -23.49 -2.32
CA SER A 117 36.18 -24.65 -1.41
C SER A 117 35.99 -25.96 -2.18
N GLU A 118 35.12 -25.98 -3.19
CA GLU A 118 34.93 -27.14 -4.06
C GLU A 118 36.23 -27.53 -4.76
N THR A 119 36.92 -26.56 -5.37
CA THR A 119 38.20 -26.78 -6.06
C THR A 119 39.24 -27.36 -5.09
N MET A 120 39.35 -26.79 -3.89
CA MET A 120 40.27 -27.28 -2.85
C MET A 120 39.95 -28.73 -2.45
N VAL A 121 38.68 -29.07 -2.26
CA VAL A 121 38.26 -30.44 -1.92
C VAL A 121 38.53 -31.42 -3.07
N GLN A 122 38.35 -30.99 -4.32
CA GLN A 122 38.70 -31.80 -5.49
C GLN A 122 40.21 -32.11 -5.55
N GLU A 123 41.07 -31.14 -5.23
CA GLU A 123 42.52 -31.36 -5.14
C GLU A 123 42.88 -32.32 -4.00
N ILE A 124 42.33 -32.12 -2.80
CA ILE A 124 42.57 -32.99 -1.65
C ILE A 124 42.14 -34.44 -1.97
N THR A 125 40.98 -34.63 -2.59
CA THR A 125 40.49 -35.98 -2.93
C THR A 125 41.32 -36.65 -4.02
N LYS A 126 41.88 -35.88 -4.96
CA LYS A 126 42.85 -36.38 -5.95
C LYS A 126 44.14 -36.85 -5.28
N ASP A 127 44.65 -36.10 -4.31
CA ASP A 127 45.86 -36.46 -3.56
C ASP A 127 45.65 -37.69 -2.67
N ILE A 128 44.49 -37.77 -2.00
CA ILE A 128 44.09 -38.97 -1.23
C ILE A 128 44.10 -40.21 -2.14
N LYS A 129 43.57 -40.09 -3.36
CA LYS A 129 43.54 -41.20 -4.32
C LYS A 129 44.94 -41.62 -4.76
N SER A 130 45.84 -40.66 -5.00
CA SER A 130 47.25 -40.93 -5.31
C SER A 130 47.95 -41.67 -4.16
N LEU A 131 47.73 -41.22 -2.92
CA LEU A 131 48.28 -41.83 -1.73
C LEU A 131 47.77 -43.27 -1.51
N ASP A 132 46.49 -43.52 -1.82
CA ASP A 132 45.91 -44.87 -1.73
C ASP A 132 46.56 -45.85 -2.73
N TYR A 133 46.81 -45.40 -3.97
CA TYR A 133 47.57 -46.19 -4.94
C TYR A 133 48.98 -46.50 -4.44
N ALA A 134 49.70 -45.50 -3.92
CA ALA A 134 51.03 -45.69 -3.37
C ALA A 134 51.02 -46.71 -2.21
N LYS A 135 50.08 -46.58 -1.26
CA LYS A 135 49.90 -47.52 -0.15
C LYS A 135 49.62 -48.94 -0.64
N LYS A 136 48.77 -49.11 -1.65
CA LYS A 136 48.46 -50.41 -2.25
C LYS A 136 49.71 -51.03 -2.90
N HIS A 137 50.45 -50.27 -3.70
CA HIS A 137 51.68 -50.74 -4.33
C HIS A 137 52.76 -51.15 -3.31
N LEU A 138 52.93 -50.37 -2.24
CA LEU A 138 53.84 -50.71 -1.14
C LEU A 138 53.40 -51.99 -0.44
N THR A 139 52.11 -52.15 -0.14
CA THR A 139 51.56 -53.34 0.52
C THR A 139 51.78 -54.61 -0.30
N ILE A 140 51.56 -54.53 -1.63
CA ILE A 140 51.82 -55.63 -2.56
C ILE A 140 53.31 -55.97 -2.56
N SER A 141 54.19 -54.97 -2.65
CA SER A 141 55.65 -55.15 -2.68
C SER A 141 56.17 -55.82 -1.41
N ILE A 142 55.70 -55.35 -0.24
CA ILE A 142 56.07 -55.93 1.07
C ILE A 142 55.56 -57.37 1.18
N THR A 143 54.34 -57.65 0.72
CA THR A 143 53.77 -59.00 0.75
C THR A 143 54.52 -59.96 -0.15
N ALA A 144 54.91 -59.51 -1.36
CA ALA A 144 55.73 -60.29 -2.28
C ALA A 144 57.11 -60.60 -1.67
N LEU A 145 57.77 -59.60 -1.09
CA LEU A 145 59.05 -59.77 -0.39
C LEU A 145 58.94 -60.76 0.78
N LYS A 146 57.90 -60.66 1.62
CA LYS A 146 57.66 -61.62 2.71
C LYS A 146 57.51 -63.05 2.20
N ARG A 147 56.79 -63.25 1.10
CA ARG A 147 56.62 -64.58 0.49
C ARG A 147 57.94 -65.14 -0.04
N LEU A 148 58.78 -64.30 -0.65
CA LEU A 148 60.11 -64.69 -1.12
C LEU A 148 61.06 -65.03 0.04
N GLN A 149 60.99 -64.30 1.15
CA GLN A 149 61.81 -64.60 2.33
C GLN A 149 61.39 -65.90 3.06
N MET A 150 60.12 -66.29 2.93
CA MET A 150 59.59 -67.53 3.53
C MET A 150 59.82 -68.78 2.67
N LEU A 151 60.35 -68.63 1.45
CA LEU A 151 60.80 -69.71 0.57
C LEU A 151 62.29 -69.98 0.81
#